data_AF-A0A8T6FR08-F1
#
_entry.id   AF-A0A8T6FR08-F1
#
_cell.length_a   1.000
_cell.length_b   1.000
_cell.length_c   1.000
_cell.angle_alpha   90.00
_cell.angle_beta   90.00
_cell.angle_gamma   90.00
#
_symmetry.space_group_name_H-M   'P 1'
#
loop_
_entity.id
_entity.type
_entity.pdbx_description
1 polymer ?
#
loop_
_entity_poly.entity_id
_entity_poly.type
_entity_poly.pdbx_seq_one_letter_code
_entity_poly.pdbx_strand_id
1 'polypeptide(L)' 'MQETLPPYVLVVRIGSILGMSLALAVGLLLLLGGFVLASLVAFAAFLPSLGIMVYAERRAARDEQAEG' A
#
# COMPACT_ATOMS: atom_id res chain seq x y z
N MET A 1 -12.25 -16.59 16.26
CA MET A 1 -11.53 -17.22 15.15
C MET A 1 -10.19 -16.53 15.10
N GLN A 2 -9.10 -17.22 15.42
CA GLN A 2 -7.77 -16.69 15.17
C GLN A 2 -7.48 -17.02 13.72
N GLU A 3 -7.90 -16.14 12.79
CA GLU A 3 -7.48 -16.21 11.39
C GLU A 3 -5.95 -16.30 11.38
N THR A 4 -5.43 -17.48 11.05
CA THR A 4 -4.02 -17.68 10.73
C THR A 4 -3.76 -17.03 9.37
N LEU A 5 -3.89 -15.70 9.31
CA LEU A 5 -3.60 -14.94 8.10
C LEU A 5 -2.13 -15.18 7.75
N PRO A 6 -1.80 -15.57 6.51
CA PRO A 6 -0.43 -15.92 6.16
C PRO A 6 0.54 -14.78 6.52
N PRO A 7 1.69 -15.05 7.19
CA PRO A 7 2.61 -14.02 7.68
C PRO A 7 3.08 -13.04 6.61
N TYR A 8 3.14 -13.50 5.35
CA TYR A 8 3.43 -12.69 4.17
C TYR A 8 2.45 -11.51 4.00
N VAL A 9 1.16 -11.67 4.32
CA VAL A 9 0.15 -10.61 4.18
C VAL A 9 0.41 -9.46 5.17
N LEU A 10 0.85 -9.79 6.39
CA LEU A 10 1.24 -8.80 7.39
C LEU A 10 2.44 -7.98 6.93
N VAL A 11 3.47 -8.64 6.38
CA VAL A 11 4.66 -7.95 5.85
C VAL A 11 4.28 -7.01 4.70
N VAL A 12 3.41 -7.45 3.79
CA VAL A 12 2.92 -6.61 2.69
C VAL A 12 2.17 -5.39 3.21
N ARG A 13 1.26 -5.56 4.19
CA ARG A 13 0.51 -4.43 4.77
C ARG A 13 1.44 -3.40 5.41
N ILE A 14 2.40 -3.85 6.22
CA ILE A 14 3.37 -2.96 6.87
C ILE A 14 4.20 -2.22 5.81
N GLY A 15 4.70 -2.94 4.81
CA GLY A 15 5.45 -2.34 3.69
C GLY A 15 4.62 -1.30 2.92
N SER A 16 3.35 -1.60 2.65
CA SER A 16 2.46 -0.69 1.92
C SER A 16 2.03 0.52 2.74
N ILE A 17 1.81 0.39 4.06
CA ILE A 17 1.52 1.52 4.96
C ILE A 17 2.75 2.43 5.08
N LEU A 18 3.96 1.85 5.17
CA LEU A 18 5.21 2.61 5.15
C LEU A 18 5.37 3.38 3.82
N GLY A 19 5.08 2.75 2.69
CA GLY A 19 5.08 3.40 1.38
C GLY A 19 4.04 4.53 1.27
N MET A 20 2.81 4.31 1.76
CA MET A 20 1.74 5.32 1.82
C MET A 20 2.18 6.55 2.60
N SER A 21 2.63 6.32 3.83
CA SER A 21 2.97 7.40 4.76
C SER A 21 4.14 8.23 4.27
N LEU A 22 5.16 7.60 3.66
CA LEU A 22 6.29 8.31 3.05
C LEU A 22 5.83 9.19 1.87
N ALA A 23 5.04 8.64 0.96
CA ALA A 23 4.54 9.39 -0.20
C ALA A 23 3.64 10.56 0.22
N LEU A 24 2.79 10.36 1.24
CA LEU A 24 1.98 11.41 1.84
C LEU A 24 2.85 12.50 2.47
N ALA A 25 3.87 12.13 3.26
CA ALA A 25 4.75 13.10 3.91
C ALA A 25 5.50 13.95 2.87
N VAL A 26 6.09 13.33 1.84
CA VAL A 26 6.81 14.04 0.77
C VAL A 26 5.86 14.89 -0.08
N GLY A 27 4.70 14.33 -0.45
CA GLY A 27 3.68 15.04 -1.23
C GLY A 27 3.16 16.28 -0.51
N LEU A 28 2.85 16.16 0.78
CA LEU A 28 2.41 17.30 1.60
C LEU A 28 3.51 18.35 1.77
N LEU A 29 4.76 17.93 1.96
CA LEU A 29 5.90 18.86 2.09
C LEU A 29 6.13 19.66 0.80
N LEU A 30 6.02 19.00 -0.36
CA LEU A 30 6.10 19.66 -1.68
C LEU A 30 4.91 20.58 -1.95
N LEU A 31 3.71 20.17 -1.56
CA LEU A 31 2.49 20.98 -1.67
C LEU A 31 2.60 22.25 -0.81
N LEU A 32 3.13 22.12 0.40
CA LEU A 32 3.38 23.25 1.30
C LEU A 32 4.43 24.21 0.73
N GLY A 33 5.40 23.69 -0.03
CA GLY A 33 6.37 24.47 -0.80
C GLY A 33 5.82 25.09 -2.09
N GLY A 34 4.55 24.87 -2.45
CA GLY A 34 3.91 25.40 -3.65
C GLY A 34 4.14 24.58 -4.94
N PHE A 35 4.83 23.44 -4.85
CA PHE A 35 5.16 22.61 -6.01
C PHE A 35 4.08 21.56 -6.31
N VAL A 36 2.94 22.03 -6.85
CA VAL A 36 1.76 21.20 -7.11
C VAL A 36 2.05 20.01 -8.04
N LEU A 37 2.76 20.23 -9.16
CA LEU A 37 3.13 19.18 -10.10
C LEU A 37 4.00 18.08 -9.46
N ALA A 38 4.99 18.47 -8.67
CA ALA A 38 5.87 17.53 -7.98
C ALA A 38 5.11 16.74 -6.89
N SER A 39 4.17 17.38 -6.19
CA SER A 39 3.30 16.70 -5.22
C SER A 39 2.42 15.62 -5.88
N LEU A 40 1.83 15.92 -7.06
CA LEU A 40 1.05 14.93 -7.82
C LEU A 40 1.88 13.72 -8.24
N VAL A 41 3.13 13.94 -8.67
CA VAL A 41 4.05 12.83 -8.99
C VAL A 41 4.42 12.03 -7.74
N ALA A 42 4.63 12.67 -6.60
CA ALA A 42 4.89 11.99 -5.33
C ALA A 42 3.71 11.13 -4.88
N PHE A 43 2.48 11.62 -5.04
CA PHE A 43 1.27 10.83 -4.80
C PHE A 43 1.11 9.68 -5.82
N ALA A 44 1.47 9.91 -7.09
CA ALA A 44 1.41 8.89 -8.12
C ALA A 44 2.43 7.75 -7.89
N ALA A 45 3.59 8.07 -7.31
CA ALA A 45 4.62 7.08 -6.97
C ALA A 45 4.14 6.03 -5.94
N PHE A 46 3.03 6.29 -5.25
CA PHE A 46 2.43 5.37 -4.30
C PHE A 46 1.53 4.28 -4.93
N LEU A 47 1.05 4.47 -6.18
CA LEU A 47 0.22 3.48 -6.89
C LEU A 47 0.79 2.05 -6.93
N PRO A 48 2.09 1.81 -7.24
CA PRO A 48 2.64 0.45 -7.28
C PRO A 48 2.59 -0.24 -5.91
N SER A 49 2.81 0.51 -4.82
CA SER A 49 2.73 -0.02 -3.46
C SER A 49 1.29 -0.39 -3.06
N LEU A 50 0.30 0.35 -3.56
CA LEU A 50 -1.13 0.03 -3.46
C LEU A 50 -1.46 -1.25 -4.23
N GLY A 51 -0.94 -1.37 -5.46
CA GLY A 51 -1.16 -2.51 -6.34
C GLY A 51 -0.67 -3.82 -5.74
N ILE A 52 0.52 -3.82 -5.12
CA ILE A 52 1.07 -5.01 -4.45
C ILE A 52 0.19 -5.41 -3.25
N MET A 53 -0.30 -4.45 -2.46
CA MET A 53 -1.17 -4.74 -1.33
C MET A 53 -2.49 -5.37 -1.77
N VAL A 54 -3.18 -4.73 -2.71
CA VAL A 54 -4.47 -5.23 -3.23
C VAL A 54 -4.30 -6.58 -3.90
N TYR A 55 -3.19 -6.80 -4.61
CA TYR A 55 -2.89 -8.10 -5.22
C TYR A 55 -2.67 -9.18 -4.16
N ALA A 56 -1.87 -8.91 -3.13
CA ALA A 56 -1.59 -9.85 -2.04
C ALA A 56 -2.86 -10.21 -1.27
N GLU A 57 -3.70 -9.21 -0.95
CA GLU A 57 -4.97 -9.44 -0.26
C GLU A 57 -5.97 -10.23 -1.12
N ARG A 58 -6.08 -9.91 -2.42
CA ARG A 58 -6.96 -10.67 -3.33
C ARG A 58 -6.49 -12.10 -3.55
N ARG A 59 -5.19 -12.35 -3.51
CA ARG A 59 -4.63 -13.70 -3.64
C ARG A 59 -4.89 -14.51 -2.38
N ALA A 60 -4.66 -13.95 -1.20
CA ALA A 60 -4.99 -14.59 0.07
C ALA A 60 -6.50 -14.93 0.16
N ALA A 61 -7.38 -14.01 -0.21
CA ALA A 61 -8.82 -14.24 -0.23
C ALA A 61 -9.27 -15.32 -1.25
N ARG A 62 -8.51 -15.51 -2.33
CA ARG A 62 -8.76 -16.58 -3.31
C ARG A 62 -8.28 -17.94 -2.82
N ASP A 63 -7.13 -17.98 -2.16
CA ASP A 63 -6.59 -19.21 -1.59
C ASP A 63 -7.50 -19.72 -0.44
N GLU A 64 -8.04 -18.82 0.39
CA GLU A 64 -9.06 -19.17 1.40
C GLU A 64 -10.37 -19.74 0.82
N GLN A 65 -10.77 -19.31 -0.38
CA GLN A 65 -11.97 -19.84 -1.06
C GLN A 65 -11.72 -21.17 -1.78
N ALA A 66 -10.47 -21.52 -2.08
CA ALA A 66 -10.12 -22.76 -2.77
C ALA A 66 -9.98 -23.96 -1.81
N GLU A 67 -9.84 -23.71 -0.50
CA GLU A 67 -9.79 -24.72 0.56
C GLU A 67 -11.15 -24.96 1.26
N GLY A 68 -12.24 -24.32 0.79
CA GLY A 68 -13.60 -24.41 1.32
C GLY A 68 -14.56 -25.32 0.54
#